data_AF-A0A939AWW5-F1
#
_entry.id   AF-A0A939AWW5-F1
#
_cell.length_a   1.000
_cell.length_b   1.000
_cell.length_c   1.000
_cell.angle_alpha   90.00
_cell.angle_beta   90.00
_cell.angle_gamma   90.00
#
_symmetry.space_group_name_H-M   'P 1'
#
loop_
_entity.id
_entity.type
_entity.pdbx_description
1 polymer ?
#
loop_
_entity_poly.entity_id
_entity_poly.type
_entity_poly.pdbx_seq_one_letter_code
_entity_poly.pdbx_strand_id
1 'polypeptide(L)'
;GPQVRTERNTVDVRGLRVHEAEAAVEDQLRTASGPLWVIHGIGTGKLKRGLREWLATLPYVERVSDAEQGDGGPGCSVIWPK
;
A
#
# COMPACT_ATOMS: atom_id res chain seq x y z
N GLY A 1 14.89 -12.30 3.23
CA GLY A 1 14.59 -12.35 4.67
C GLY A 1 13.13 -12.03 4.91
N PRO A 2 12.56 -12.36 6.07
CA PRO A 2 11.22 -11.91 6.43
C PRO A 2 11.20 -10.38 6.39
N GLN A 3 10.17 -9.82 5.78
CA GLN A 3 10.05 -8.37 5.63
C GLN A 3 9.30 -7.83 6.84
N VAL A 4 9.83 -6.78 7.46
CA VAL A 4 9.31 -6.24 8.71
C VAL A 4 8.64 -4.90 8.43
N ARG A 5 7.39 -4.78 8.87
CA ARG A 5 6.69 -3.51 8.90
C ARG A 5 7.26 -2.61 10.00
N THR A 6 7.49 -1.36 9.65
CA THR A 6 7.95 -0.29 10.52
C THR A 6 7.15 0.97 10.22
N GLU A 7 7.29 2.01 11.04
CA GLU A 7 6.67 3.31 10.76
C GLU A 7 7.19 3.94 9.46
N ARG A 8 8.46 3.70 9.10
CA ARG A 8 9.10 4.32 7.92
C ARG A 8 8.65 3.73 6.59
N ASN A 9 8.18 2.49 6.59
CA ASN A 9 7.64 1.81 5.41
C ASN A 9 6.14 1.53 5.56
N THR A 10 5.44 2.40 6.29
CA THR A 10 3.98 2.38 6.40
C THR A 10 3.40 3.73 5.98
N VAL A 11 2.37 3.71 5.13
CA VAL A 11 1.53 4.87 4.82
C VAL A 11 0.10 4.57 5.27
N ASP A 12 -0.50 5.46 6.06
CA ASP A 12 -1.91 5.38 6.41
C ASP A 12 -2.72 6.33 5.53
N VAL A 13 -3.63 5.77 4.75
CA VAL A 13 -4.48 6.51 3.79
C VAL A 13 -5.96 6.39 4.13
N ARG A 14 -6.30 5.94 5.35
CA ARG A 14 -7.70 5.83 5.78
C ARG A 14 -8.36 7.20 5.78
N GLY A 15 -9.60 7.25 5.27
CA GLY A 15 -10.39 8.48 5.20
C GLY A 15 -10.07 9.36 4.00
N LEU A 16 -8.98 9.09 3.28
CA LEU A 16 -8.65 9.77 2.04
C LEU A 16 -9.57 9.35 0.89
N ARG A 17 -9.70 10.21 -0.12
CA ARG A 17 -10.19 9.83 -1.44
C ARG A 17 -9.13 9.01 -2.16
N VAL A 18 -9.54 8.24 -3.16
CA VAL A 18 -8.64 7.35 -3.92
C VAL A 18 -7.44 8.12 -4.50
N HIS A 19 -7.67 9.23 -5.20
CA HIS A 19 -6.58 10.03 -5.78
C HIS A 19 -5.63 10.65 -4.73
N GLU A 20 -6.14 11.00 -3.55
CA GLU A 20 -5.30 11.50 -2.43
C GLU A 20 -4.42 10.37 -1.88
N ALA A 21 -4.99 9.16 -1.76
CA ALA A 21 -4.25 7.97 -1.36
C ALA A 21 -3.19 7.57 -2.38
N GLU A 22 -3.49 7.65 -3.68
CA GLU A 22 -2.52 7.39 -4.75
C GLU A 22 -1.31 8.33 -4.63
N ALA A 23 -1.55 9.64 -4.46
CA ALA A 23 -0.48 10.61 -4.29
C ALA A 23 0.39 10.33 -3.06
N ALA A 24 -0.23 10.05 -1.91
CA ALA A 24 0.49 9.73 -0.67
C ALA A 24 1.33 8.45 -0.78
N VAL A 25 0.81 7.43 -1.47
CA VAL A 25 1.54 6.17 -1.71
C VAL A 25 2.68 6.36 -2.69
N GLU A 26 2.46 7.12 -3.76
CA GLU A 26 3.48 7.43 -4.77
C GLU A 26 4.69 8.14 -4.17
N ASP A 27 4.46 9.15 -3.33
CA ASP A 27 5.55 9.88 -2.67
C ASP A 27 6.44 8.96 -1.82
N GLN A 28 5.82 7.99 -1.14
CA GLN A 28 6.58 7.03 -0.35
C GLN A 28 7.27 5.98 -1.22
N LEU A 29 6.65 5.53 -2.32
CA LEU A 29 7.26 4.59 -3.27
C LEU A 29 8.54 5.16 -3.91
N ARG A 30 8.61 6.48 -4.17
CA ARG A 30 9.82 7.12 -4.74
C ARG A 30 11.07 6.95 -3.88
N THR A 31 10.90 6.83 -2.57
CA THR A 31 12.02 6.75 -1.61
C THR A 31 12.13 5.37 -0.96
N ALA A 32 11.23 4.44 -1.29
CA ALA A 32 11.21 3.11 -0.72
C ALA A 32 12.37 2.26 -1.27
N SER A 33 13.20 1.73 -0.37
CA SER A 33 14.24 0.75 -0.69
C SER A 33 13.76 -0.70 -0.53
N GLY A 34 12.45 -0.92 -0.52
CA GLY A 34 11.84 -2.21 -0.18
C GLY A 34 10.32 -2.14 -0.07
N PRO A 35 9.69 -3.17 0.51
CA PRO A 35 8.24 -3.27 0.62
C PRO A 35 7.62 -2.13 1.42
N LEU A 36 6.44 -1.69 0.97
CA LEU A 36 5.65 -0.63 1.58
C LEU A 36 4.29 -1.16 2.05
N TRP A 37 3.92 -0.90 3.30
CA TRP A 37 2.61 -1.22 3.86
C TRP A 37 1.69 -0.01 3.72
N VAL A 38 0.52 -0.22 3.14
CA VAL A 38 -0.49 0.82 2.94
C VAL A 38 -1.76 0.44 3.68
N ILE A 39 -2.05 1.18 4.75
CA ILE A 39 -3.26 0.99 5.55
C ILE A 39 -4.38 1.77 4.88
N HIS A 40 -5.24 1.06 4.16
CA HIS A 40 -6.41 1.64 3.50
C HIS A 40 -7.72 1.36 4.26
N GLY A 41 -7.68 0.53 5.30
CA GLY A 41 -8.85 0.06 6.03
C GLY A 41 -9.69 -0.93 5.23
N ILE A 42 -10.64 -1.59 5.89
CA ILE A 42 -11.54 -2.56 5.25
C ILE A 42 -12.69 -1.80 4.58
N GLY A 43 -13.50 -1.09 5.37
CA GLY A 43 -14.60 -0.25 4.91
C GLY A 43 -15.45 -0.90 3.81
N THR A 44 -15.77 -0.14 2.77
CA THR A 44 -16.45 -0.62 1.54
C THR A 44 -15.49 -1.24 0.52
N GLY A 45 -14.19 -1.32 0.84
CA GLY A 45 -13.12 -1.74 -0.06
C GLY A 45 -12.80 -0.77 -1.20
N LYS A 46 -13.39 0.44 -1.23
CA LYS A 46 -13.14 1.42 -2.30
C LYS A 46 -11.67 1.81 -2.43
N LEU A 47 -11.01 2.15 -1.31
CA LEU A 47 -9.59 2.48 -1.31
C LEU A 47 -8.72 1.31 -1.76
N LYS A 48 -8.98 0.10 -1.24
CA LYS A 48 -8.26 -1.12 -1.65
C LYS A 48 -8.34 -1.36 -3.16
N ARG A 49 -9.54 -1.28 -3.74
CA ARG A 49 -9.75 -1.50 -5.18
C ARG A 49 -9.08 -0.41 -6.01
N GLY A 50 -9.33 0.86 -5.68
CA GLY A 50 -8.75 2.00 -6.41
C GLY A 50 -7.22 1.98 -6.40
N LEU A 51 -6.61 1.77 -5.22
CA LEU A 51 -5.16 1.63 -5.12
C LEU A 51 -4.64 0.44 -5.93
N ARG A 52 -5.30 -0.72 -5.90
CA ARG A 52 -4.87 -1.88 -6.70
C ARG A 52 -4.95 -1.63 -8.21
N GLU A 53 -6.02 -1.00 -8.67
CA GLU A 53 -6.21 -0.62 -10.07
C GLU A 53 -5.10 0.33 -10.53
N TRP A 54 -4.83 1.39 -9.75
CA TRP A 54 -3.76 2.33 -10.04
C TRP A 54 -2.37 1.69 -9.99
N LEU A 55 -2.05 0.92 -8.93
CA LEU A 55 -0.75 0.25 -8.77
C LEU A 55 -0.47 -0.73 -9.91
N ALA A 56 -1.49 -1.39 -10.46
CA ALA A 56 -1.35 -2.29 -11.62
C ALA A 56 -0.92 -1.55 -12.90
N THR A 57 -1.08 -0.22 -12.95
CA THR A 57 -0.60 0.61 -14.08
C THR A 57 0.86 1.04 -13.94
N LEU A 58 1.46 0.89 -12.75
CA LEU A 58 2.82 1.39 -12.48
C LEU A 58 3.87 0.34 -12.88
N PRO A 59 4.75 0.65 -13.85
CA PRO A 59 5.70 -0.32 -14.38
C PRO A 59 6.82 -0.70 -13.39
N TYR A 60 7.00 0.08 -12.31
CA TYR A 60 7.98 -0.16 -11.26
C TYR A 60 7.40 -0.87 -10.03
N VAL A 61 6.13 -1.26 -10.05
CA VAL A 61 5.55 -2.14 -9.04
C VAL A 61 5.70 -3.58 -9.52
N GLU A 62 6.36 -4.42 -8.72
CA GLU A 62 6.51 -5.85 -8.98
C GLU A 62 5.27 -6.63 -8.52
N ARG A 63 4.77 -6.33 -7.31
CA ARG A 63 3.69 -7.10 -6.69
C ARG A 63 2.92 -6.26 -5.68
N VAL A 64 1.64 -6.60 -5.51
CA VAL A 64 0.80 -6.12 -4.41
C VAL A 64 0.06 -7.31 -3.80
N SER A 65 0.03 -7.43 -2.48
CA SER A 65 -0.75 -8.44 -1.77
C SER A 65 -1.44 -7.85 -0.55
N ASP A 66 -2.39 -8.59 0.02
CA ASP A 66 -2.86 -8.26 1.36
C ASP A 66 -1.71 -8.48 2.35
N ALA A 67 -1.69 -7.71 3.44
CA ALA A 67 -0.74 -7.92 4.52
C ALA A 67 -1.11 -9.17 5.33
N GLU A 68 -0.15 -9.68 6.11
CA GLU A 68 -0.44 -10.73 7.09
C GLU A 68 -1.41 -10.24 8.17
N GLN A 69 -2.04 -11.17 8.88
CA GLN A 69 -3.04 -10.84 9.91
C GLN A 69 -2.48 -9.90 11.00
N GLY A 70 -1.21 -10.08 11.39
CA GLY A 70 -0.53 -9.21 12.37
C GLY A 70 -0.21 -7.80 11.86
N ASP A 71 -0.18 -7.62 10.53
CA ASP A 71 0.15 -6.35 9.86
C ASP A 71 -1.08 -5.60 9.33
N GLY A 72 -2.28 -6.04 9.71
CA GLY A 72 -3.56 -5.41 9.34
C GLY A 72 -4.40 -6.20 8.36
N GLY A 73 -3.92 -7.37 7.91
CA GLY A 73 -4.68 -8.33 7.11
C GLY A 73 -5.35 -7.67 5.90
N PRO A 74 -6.65 -7.91 5.65
CA PRO A 74 -7.35 -7.39 4.48
C PRO A 74 -7.52 -5.86 4.46
N GLY A 75 -7.26 -5.17 5.57
CA GLY A 75 -7.29 -3.71 5.68
C GLY A 75 -5.96 -3.02 5.37
N CYS A 76 -4.93 -3.79 5.03
CA CYS A 76 -3.60 -3.33 4.70
C CYS A 76 -3.09 -4.08 3.46
N SER A 77 -2.46 -3.36 2.54
CA SER A 77 -1.78 -3.96 1.40
C SER A 77 -0.28 -3.78 1.53
N VAL A 78 0.48 -4.76 1.08
CA VAL A 78 1.94 -4.65 0.95
C VAL A 78 2.27 -4.52 -0.53
N ILE A 79 3.13 -3.55 -0.86
CA ILE A 79 3.51 -3.18 -2.21
C ILE A 79 5.01 -3.42 -2.34
N TRP A 80 5.42 -4.15 -3.37
CA TRP A 80 6.82 -4.40 -3.69
C TRP A 80 7.21 -3.59 -4.92
N PRO A 81 8.02 -2.54 -4.79
CA PRO A 81 8.67 -1.90 -5.92
C PRO A 81 9.78 -2.82 -6.48
N LYS A 82 10.10 -2.64 -7.76
CA LYS A 82 11.23 -3.29 -8.44
C LYS A 82 12.58 -2.78 -7.96
#